data_AF-A0A816YUB1-F1
#
_entry.id   AF-A0A816YUB1-F1
#
_cell.length_a   1.000
_cell.length_b   1.000
_cell.length_c   1.000
_cell.angle_alpha   90.00
_cell.angle_beta   90.00
_cell.angle_gamma   90.00
#
_symmetry.space_group_name_H-M   'P 1'
#
loop_
_entity.id
_entity.type
_entity.pdbx_description
1 polymer ?
#
loop_
_entity_poly.entity_id
_entity_poly.type
_entity_poly.pdbx_seq_one_letter_code
_entity_poly.pdbx_strand_id
1 'polypeptide(L)'
;MNKRKNWKLVPVNGMTQKKMKPRASGTNLALFKRDIDELIDEFVEGDLTTFGDMKRVWLSRKFSYIYEAFPNTNLAFFIQSLYAHTIGHMVSIDSFSRRLGGLYCLYCLHDIQPFKPKFRIYISLQELGKFRDLIVEAKEKGVEIATAVGKKMLDKNVFIFGAVDFDETSTTEKLHQSIELQNRLVRCAYKKLTSETEIDKFIHLDMGKEVDLSSIHKQSIEYAEAKKRAVKSAGEIVEIGDIKHIAEEKELMGDKVEKLKEEWDSQKLSFCERTKFDGLDTTQKLLKDVEHDDDGDEDEDDGFGELDRLLSDS
;
A
#
# COMPACT_ATOMS: atom_id res chain seq x y z
N MET A 1 -71.25 20.15 11.31
CA MET A 1 -70.37 19.83 10.17
C MET A 1 -69.10 20.66 10.32
N ASN A 2 -68.09 20.13 11.01
CA ASN A 2 -67.03 19.21 10.58
C ASN A 2 -65.73 19.94 10.23
N LYS A 3 -64.75 19.68 11.09
CA LYS A 3 -63.40 20.23 11.22
C LYS A 3 -62.58 19.98 9.94
N ARG A 4 -61.90 21.02 9.43
CA ARG A 4 -60.70 20.86 8.60
C ARG A 4 -59.49 20.73 9.54
N LYS A 5 -58.85 19.56 9.56
CA LYS A 5 -57.49 19.39 10.08
C LYS A 5 -56.57 19.12 8.88
N ASN A 6 -55.46 19.84 8.90
CA ASN A 6 -54.48 20.01 7.85
C ASN A 6 -53.35 19.00 8.04
N TRP A 7 -53.10 18.09 7.09
CA TRP A 7 -51.96 17.18 7.13
C TRP A 7 -51.25 17.24 5.76
N LYS A 8 -50.06 17.84 5.74
CA LYS A 8 -49.14 17.84 4.60
C LYS A 8 -48.40 16.50 4.58
N LEU A 9 -48.45 15.83 3.43
CA LEU A 9 -47.66 14.62 3.12
C LEU A 9 -46.23 15.02 2.76
N VAL A 10 -45.26 14.40 3.45
CA VAL A 10 -43.83 14.42 3.11
C VAL A 10 -43.55 13.21 2.21
N PRO A 11 -42.79 13.33 1.10
CA PRO A 11 -42.51 12.19 0.23
C PRO A 11 -41.48 11.24 0.86
N VAL A 12 -41.78 9.95 0.73
CA VAL A 12 -40.99 8.79 1.13
C VAL A 12 -39.73 8.69 0.27
N ASN A 13 -38.57 8.62 0.93
CA ASN A 13 -37.27 8.47 0.29
C ASN A 13 -37.09 7.04 -0.23
N GLY A 14 -36.73 6.92 -1.51
CA GLY A 14 -36.51 5.65 -2.20
C GLY A 14 -35.19 4.98 -1.80
N MET A 15 -35.24 3.66 -1.62
CA MET A 15 -34.08 2.79 -1.48
C MET A 15 -33.26 2.75 -2.77
N THR A 16 -31.95 2.98 -2.69
CA THR A 16 -30.99 2.51 -3.69
C THR A 16 -29.87 1.73 -3.01
N GLN A 17 -30.00 0.41 -3.17
CA GLN A 17 -29.04 -0.70 -3.10
C GLN A 17 -27.60 -0.39 -2.61
N LYS A 18 -27.30 -0.93 -1.42
CA LYS A 18 -25.96 -1.07 -0.83
C LYS A 18 -25.08 -1.96 -1.74
N LYS A 19 -24.08 -1.37 -2.41
CA LYS A 19 -22.93 -2.14 -2.91
C LYS A 19 -22.09 -2.56 -1.70
N MET A 20 -22.08 -3.85 -1.37
CA MET A 20 -21.09 -4.42 -0.45
C MET A 20 -19.70 -4.20 -1.05
N LYS A 21 -18.88 -3.38 -0.37
CA LYS A 21 -17.44 -3.29 -0.62
C LYS A 21 -16.71 -4.33 0.25
N PRO A 22 -15.58 -4.90 -0.22
CA PRO A 22 -14.92 -6.02 0.42
C PRO A 22 -14.25 -5.57 1.72
N ARG A 23 -14.41 -6.37 2.77
CA ARG A 23 -13.74 -6.19 4.08
C ARG A 23 -12.24 -6.37 3.87
N ALA A 24 -11.48 -5.28 3.92
CA ALA A 24 -10.03 -5.35 3.99
C ALA A 24 -9.64 -5.87 5.38
N SER A 25 -9.20 -7.12 5.44
CA SER A 25 -8.70 -7.82 6.63
C SER A 25 -7.28 -7.36 6.98
N GLY A 26 -7.08 -6.07 7.19
CA GLY A 26 -5.84 -5.53 7.73
C GLY A 26 -5.82 -5.75 9.24
N THR A 27 -4.96 -6.65 9.71
CA THR A 27 -4.73 -6.91 11.14
C THR A 27 -4.37 -5.59 11.84
N ASN A 28 -5.16 -5.17 12.83
CA ASN A 28 -4.98 -3.91 13.55
C ASN A 28 -3.85 -4.05 14.60
N LEU A 29 -2.61 -4.29 14.13
CA LEU A 29 -1.46 -4.61 14.99
C LEU A 29 -1.09 -3.49 15.96
N ALA A 30 -1.45 -2.25 15.67
CA ALA A 30 -1.07 -1.11 16.49
C ALA A 30 -1.80 -1.07 17.85
N LEU A 31 -3.06 -1.54 17.91
CA LEU A 31 -3.90 -1.38 19.10
C LEU A 31 -3.44 -2.25 20.27
N PHE A 32 -3.26 -3.56 20.04
CA PHE A 32 -2.82 -4.46 21.12
C PHE A 32 -1.42 -4.13 21.64
N LYS A 33 -0.56 -3.54 20.79
CA LYS A 33 0.78 -3.13 21.21
C LYS A 33 0.71 -1.98 22.19
N ARG A 34 -0.12 -0.99 21.88
CA ARG A 34 -0.40 0.12 22.79
C ARG A 34 -0.97 -0.40 24.11
N ASP A 35 -1.90 -1.36 24.06
CA ASP A 35 -2.45 -1.93 25.29
C ASP A 35 -1.37 -2.64 26.14
N ILE A 36 -0.43 -3.35 25.51
CA ILE A 36 0.73 -3.95 26.19
C ILE A 36 1.64 -2.87 26.77
N ASP A 37 1.92 -1.82 25.99
CA ASP A 37 2.80 -0.72 26.40
C ASP A 37 2.24 -0.03 27.63
N GLU A 38 0.96 0.34 27.60
CA GLU A 38 0.29 1.00 28.73
C GLU A 38 0.18 0.09 29.97
N LEU A 39 -0.08 -1.21 29.78
CA LEU A 39 -0.07 -2.19 30.87
C LEU A 39 1.29 -2.25 31.56
N ILE A 40 2.37 -2.28 30.77
CA ILE A 40 3.73 -2.34 31.30
C ILE A 40 4.15 -0.99 31.90
N ASP A 41 3.78 0.13 31.29
CA ASP A 41 4.06 1.47 31.79
C ASP A 41 3.44 1.69 33.17
N GLU A 42 2.18 1.28 33.37
CA GLU A 42 1.51 1.37 34.69
C GLU A 42 2.15 0.45 35.73
N PHE A 43 2.61 -0.74 35.31
CA PHE A 43 3.39 -1.61 36.20
C PHE A 43 4.71 -0.95 36.62
N VAL A 44 5.35 -0.22 35.72
CA VAL A 44 6.64 0.46 35.95
C VAL A 44 6.49 1.75 36.75
N GLU A 45 5.38 2.48 36.61
CA GLU A 45 5.15 3.78 37.28
C GLU A 45 5.24 3.70 38.81
N GLY A 46 4.94 2.52 39.39
CA GLY A 46 5.10 2.25 40.82
C GLY A 46 6.41 1.55 41.23
N ASP A 47 7.39 1.40 40.33
CA ASP A 47 8.58 0.55 40.49
C ASP A 47 8.22 -0.87 40.98
N LEU A 48 7.07 -1.37 40.52
CA LEU A 48 6.52 -2.63 40.99
C LEU A 48 7.38 -3.79 40.48
N THR A 49 7.55 -4.82 41.30
CA THR A 49 8.41 -5.98 40.97
C THR A 49 7.74 -7.31 41.23
N THR A 50 6.58 -7.31 41.91
CA THR A 50 5.89 -8.54 42.28
C THR A 50 4.88 -8.97 41.22
N PHE A 51 4.65 -10.28 41.11
CA PHE A 51 3.62 -10.80 40.23
C PHE A 51 2.19 -10.40 40.67
N GLY A 52 1.98 -10.20 41.97
CA GLY A 52 0.68 -9.75 42.50
C GLY A 52 0.31 -8.36 41.99
N ASP A 53 1.31 -7.48 41.88
CA ASP A 53 1.15 -6.15 41.29
C ASP A 53 0.80 -6.23 39.81
N MET A 54 1.53 -7.02 39.02
CA MET A 54 1.19 -7.24 37.60
C MET A 54 -0.23 -7.81 37.47
N LYS A 55 -0.63 -8.78 38.31
CA LYS A 55 -1.99 -9.32 38.28
C LYS A 55 -3.05 -8.26 38.57
N ARG A 56 -2.78 -7.33 39.50
CA ARG A 56 -3.68 -6.20 39.79
C ARG A 56 -3.83 -5.29 38.58
N VAL A 57 -2.72 -4.90 37.95
CA VAL A 57 -2.71 -4.03 36.74
C VAL A 57 -3.35 -4.74 35.54
N TRP A 58 -3.11 -6.04 35.39
CA TRP A 58 -3.76 -6.87 34.36
C TRP A 58 -5.28 -6.87 34.49
N LEU A 59 -5.79 -7.02 35.72
CA LEU A 59 -7.22 -7.03 35.98
C LEU A 59 -7.84 -5.64 35.88
N SER A 60 -7.17 -4.59 36.34
CA SER A 60 -7.67 -3.20 36.22
C SER A 60 -7.86 -2.79 34.77
N ARG A 61 -6.97 -3.22 33.87
CA ARG A 61 -7.07 -2.96 32.42
C ARG A 61 -7.96 -3.91 31.65
N LYS A 62 -8.63 -4.86 32.32
CA LYS A 62 -9.45 -5.90 31.68
C LYS A 62 -8.68 -6.65 30.57
N PHE A 63 -7.37 -6.81 30.74
CA PHE A 63 -6.47 -7.30 29.69
C PHE A 63 -6.68 -8.79 29.37
N SER A 64 -7.46 -9.51 30.20
CA SER A 64 -7.93 -10.87 29.92
C SER A 64 -8.69 -11.02 28.59
N TYR A 65 -9.27 -9.92 28.08
CA TYR A 65 -10.03 -9.91 26.83
C TYR A 65 -9.17 -9.66 25.57
N ILE A 66 -7.84 -9.62 25.69
CA ILE A 66 -6.95 -9.40 24.54
C ILE A 66 -7.16 -10.39 23.38
N TYR A 67 -7.66 -11.59 23.69
CA TYR A 67 -7.96 -12.59 22.68
C TYR A 67 -9.36 -12.50 22.10
N GLU A 68 -10.29 -11.71 22.64
CA GLU A 68 -11.65 -11.61 22.06
C GLU A 68 -11.65 -10.93 20.69
N ALA A 69 -10.68 -10.05 20.46
CA ALA A 69 -10.48 -9.36 19.19
C ALA A 69 -9.56 -10.11 18.19
N PHE A 70 -9.48 -11.45 18.25
CA PHE A 70 -8.61 -12.19 17.33
C PHE A 70 -9.06 -12.00 15.87
N PRO A 71 -8.11 -11.83 14.92
CA PRO A 71 -8.46 -11.78 13.51
C PRO A 71 -8.97 -13.16 13.05
N ASN A 72 -10.03 -13.17 12.25
CA ASN A 72 -10.59 -14.41 11.66
C ASN A 72 -9.61 -15.13 10.73
N THR A 73 -8.54 -14.47 10.31
CA THR A 73 -7.49 -15.02 9.44
C THR A 73 -6.12 -14.77 10.07
N ASN A 74 -5.21 -15.73 9.90
CA ASN A 74 -3.82 -15.63 10.34
C ASN A 74 -3.63 -15.46 11.86
N LEU A 75 -4.38 -16.25 12.64
CA LEU A 75 -4.34 -16.26 14.10
C LEU A 75 -2.92 -16.49 14.66
N ALA A 76 -2.16 -17.41 14.07
CA ALA A 76 -0.80 -17.70 14.52
C ALA A 76 0.10 -16.45 14.44
N PHE A 77 -0.03 -15.66 13.37
CA PHE A 77 0.72 -14.41 13.23
C PHE A 77 0.31 -13.41 14.31
N PHE A 78 -0.98 -13.20 14.55
CA PHE A 78 -1.46 -12.32 15.62
C PHE A 78 -0.90 -12.72 17.00
N ILE A 79 -0.98 -14.00 17.34
CA ILE A 79 -0.48 -14.52 18.63
C ILE A 79 1.04 -14.35 18.73
N GLN A 80 1.79 -14.66 17.68
CA GLN A 80 3.24 -14.45 17.71
C GLN A 80 3.62 -12.97 17.74
N SER A 81 2.84 -12.07 17.12
CA SER A 81 3.06 -10.63 17.21
C SER A 81 2.84 -10.10 18.64
N LEU A 82 1.84 -10.60 19.36
CA LEU A 82 1.64 -10.30 20.79
C LEU A 82 2.86 -10.71 21.62
N TYR A 83 3.34 -11.94 21.39
CA TYR A 83 4.51 -12.44 22.08
C TYR A 83 5.77 -11.66 21.73
N ALA A 84 6.02 -11.39 20.44
CA ALA A 84 7.18 -10.63 19.99
C ALA A 84 7.23 -9.23 20.59
N HIS A 85 6.10 -8.52 20.60
CA HIS A 85 6.02 -7.18 21.21
C HIS A 85 6.32 -7.22 22.72
N THR A 86 5.76 -8.21 23.42
CA THR A 86 6.00 -8.39 24.87
C THR A 86 7.45 -8.80 25.17
N ILE A 87 8.05 -9.64 24.31
CA ILE A 87 9.47 -10.01 24.40
C ILE A 87 10.34 -8.76 24.25
N GLY A 88 9.98 -7.82 23.37
CA GLY A 88 10.63 -6.52 23.22
C GLY A 88 10.84 -5.79 24.55
N HIS A 89 9.83 -5.75 25.42
CA HIS A 89 9.94 -5.19 26.77
C HIS A 89 10.78 -6.03 27.72
N MET A 90 10.69 -7.36 27.63
CA MET A 90 11.48 -8.27 28.47
C MET A 90 12.99 -8.18 28.18
N VAL A 91 13.36 -7.91 26.92
CA VAL A 91 14.74 -7.89 26.42
C VAL A 91 15.31 -6.46 26.26
N SER A 92 14.54 -5.45 26.67
CA SER A 92 14.94 -4.05 26.56
C SER A 92 16.10 -3.70 27.49
N ILE A 93 16.71 -2.53 27.29
CA ILE A 93 17.82 -2.03 28.13
C ILE A 93 17.26 -1.19 29.30
N ASP A 94 15.94 -1.12 29.43
CA ASP A 94 15.25 -0.27 30.40
C ASP A 94 15.31 -0.82 31.83
N SER A 95 14.53 -0.22 32.72
CA SER A 95 14.48 -0.57 34.13
C SER A 95 14.22 -2.06 34.35
N PHE A 96 14.75 -2.58 35.46
CA PHE A 96 14.51 -3.96 35.88
C PHE A 96 13.01 -4.27 36.05
N SER A 97 12.22 -3.30 36.54
CA SER A 97 10.76 -3.40 36.62
C SER A 97 10.14 -3.59 35.24
N ARG A 98 10.55 -2.83 34.20
CA ARG A 98 10.02 -2.98 32.84
C ARG A 98 10.28 -4.37 32.27
N ARG A 99 11.51 -4.86 32.42
CA ARG A 99 11.87 -6.22 31.97
C ARG A 99 11.08 -7.31 32.70
N LEU A 100 10.86 -7.16 34.01
CA LEU A 100 9.98 -8.04 34.78
C LEU A 100 8.51 -7.95 34.33
N GLY A 101 8.04 -6.76 34.01
CA GLY A 101 6.71 -6.51 33.45
C GLY A 101 6.51 -7.30 32.15
N GLY A 102 7.49 -7.24 31.24
CA GLY A 102 7.51 -8.06 30.04
C GLY A 102 7.44 -9.56 30.33
N LEU A 103 8.25 -10.07 31.27
CA LEU A 103 8.23 -11.49 31.66
C LEU A 103 6.85 -11.93 32.19
N TYR A 104 6.27 -11.16 33.12
CA TYR A 104 4.99 -11.51 33.72
C TYR A 104 3.83 -11.40 32.71
N CYS A 105 3.83 -10.35 31.88
CA CYS A 105 2.87 -10.20 30.80
C CYS A 105 2.94 -11.39 29.83
N LEU A 106 4.14 -11.80 29.43
CA LEU A 106 4.37 -12.93 28.54
C LEU A 106 3.84 -14.24 29.13
N TYR A 107 4.06 -14.46 30.42
CA TYR A 107 3.50 -15.62 31.13
C TYR A 107 1.97 -15.58 31.15
N CYS A 108 1.37 -14.44 31.48
CA CYS A 108 -0.09 -14.27 31.51
C CYS A 108 -0.72 -14.53 30.15
N LEU A 109 -0.20 -13.91 29.08
CA LEU A 109 -0.67 -14.11 27.71
C LEU A 109 -0.73 -15.60 27.34
N HIS A 110 0.34 -16.35 27.58
CA HIS A 110 0.35 -17.77 27.31
C HIS A 110 -0.61 -18.58 28.22
N ASP A 111 -0.79 -18.17 29.49
CA ASP A 111 -1.64 -18.92 30.42
C ASP A 111 -3.14 -18.72 30.15
N ILE A 112 -3.55 -17.51 29.78
CA ILE A 112 -4.96 -17.15 29.51
C ILE A 112 -5.42 -17.45 28.07
N GLN A 113 -4.52 -17.96 27.23
CA GLN A 113 -4.82 -18.28 25.84
C GLN A 113 -6.02 -19.25 25.71
N PRO A 114 -7.05 -18.93 24.88
CA PRO A 114 -8.25 -19.76 24.75
C PRO A 114 -8.05 -21.02 23.89
N PHE A 115 -6.95 -21.13 23.15
CA PHE A 115 -6.75 -22.22 22.18
C PHE A 115 -6.19 -23.51 22.81
N LYS A 116 -6.66 -24.65 22.30
CA LYS A 116 -6.19 -25.99 22.66
C LYS A 116 -5.81 -26.75 21.36
N PRO A 117 -4.53 -27.13 21.16
CA PRO A 117 -3.38 -26.88 22.02
C PRO A 117 -2.97 -25.39 22.07
N LYS A 118 -2.25 -25.00 23.14
CA LYS A 118 -1.73 -23.64 23.28
C LYS A 118 -0.64 -23.32 22.25
N PHE A 119 -0.55 -22.06 21.83
CA PHE A 119 0.49 -21.59 20.93
C PHE A 119 1.73 -21.35 21.77
N ARG A 120 2.80 -22.06 21.43
CA ARG A 120 4.10 -21.84 22.07
C ARG A 120 4.69 -20.51 21.62
N ILE A 121 5.51 -19.95 22.48
CA ILE A 121 6.15 -18.65 22.32
C ILE A 121 7.41 -18.83 21.49
N TYR A 122 7.49 -18.22 20.31
CA TYR A 122 8.75 -18.15 19.58
C TYR A 122 9.72 -17.22 20.32
N ILE A 123 10.96 -17.67 20.52
CA ILE A 123 12.04 -16.86 21.10
C ILE A 123 13.36 -17.14 20.38
N SER A 124 14.11 -16.09 20.08
CA SER A 124 15.44 -16.21 19.47
C SER A 124 16.49 -16.65 20.48
N LEU A 125 17.61 -17.19 20.01
CA LEU A 125 18.75 -17.52 20.90
C LEU A 125 19.31 -16.29 21.63
N GLN A 126 19.24 -15.11 21.02
CA GLN A 126 19.72 -13.87 21.63
C GLN A 126 18.76 -13.39 22.72
N GLU A 127 17.46 -13.41 22.46
CA GLU A 127 16.42 -13.09 23.43
C GLU A 127 16.44 -14.07 24.62
N LEU A 128 16.70 -15.36 24.36
CA LEU A 128 16.88 -16.37 25.42
C LEU A 128 18.07 -16.06 26.34
N GLY A 129 19.17 -15.56 25.78
CA GLY A 129 20.32 -15.11 26.57
C GLY A 129 19.94 -13.98 27.52
N LYS A 130 19.19 -12.99 27.04
CA LYS A 130 18.69 -11.88 27.85
C LYS A 130 17.64 -12.31 28.89
N PHE A 131 16.77 -13.26 28.54
CA PHE A 131 15.85 -13.90 29.48
C PHE A 131 16.62 -14.57 30.62
N ARG A 132 17.68 -15.33 30.33
CA ARG A 132 18.54 -15.93 31.36
C ARG A 132 19.11 -14.87 32.29
N ASP A 133 19.65 -13.79 31.73
CA ASP A 133 20.28 -12.72 32.50
C ASP A 133 19.26 -12.01 33.41
N LEU A 134 18.03 -11.80 32.93
CA LEU A 134 16.92 -11.28 33.74
C LEU A 134 16.60 -12.19 34.94
N ILE A 135 16.56 -13.52 34.75
CA ILE A 135 16.30 -14.47 35.84
C ILE A 135 17.45 -14.48 36.86
N VAL A 136 18.69 -14.36 36.42
CA VAL A 136 19.86 -14.25 37.32
C VAL A 136 19.76 -12.96 38.15
N GLU A 137 19.49 -11.83 37.50
CA GLU A 137 19.32 -10.54 38.19
C GLU A 137 18.15 -10.56 39.17
N ALA A 138 17.03 -11.21 38.81
CA ALA A 138 15.89 -11.37 39.70
C ALA A 138 16.21 -12.19 40.94
N LYS A 139 17.05 -13.23 40.81
CA LYS A 139 17.55 -14.01 41.94
C LYS A 139 18.46 -13.18 42.85
N GLU A 140 19.33 -12.35 42.27
CA GLU A 140 20.21 -11.44 43.04
C GLU A 140 19.40 -10.39 43.81
N LYS A 141 18.31 -9.90 43.23
CA LYS A 141 17.40 -8.92 43.84
C LYS A 141 16.32 -9.53 44.76
N GLY A 142 16.32 -10.85 44.95
CA GLY A 142 15.37 -11.54 45.84
C GLY A 142 13.93 -11.67 45.30
N VAL A 143 13.72 -11.51 44.00
CA VAL A 143 12.39 -11.68 43.36
C VAL A 143 12.19 -13.16 42.99
N GLU A 144 11.87 -13.97 43.99
CA GLU A 144 11.75 -15.43 43.85
C GLU A 144 10.65 -15.84 42.86
N ILE A 145 9.56 -15.07 42.78
CA ILE A 145 8.42 -15.37 41.90
C ILE A 145 8.83 -15.31 40.43
N ALA A 146 9.66 -14.34 40.02
CA ALA A 146 10.16 -14.25 38.65
C ALA A 146 10.96 -15.50 38.26
N THR A 147 11.79 -15.99 39.19
CA THR A 147 12.56 -17.23 39.00
C THR A 147 11.64 -18.45 38.89
N ALA A 148 10.60 -18.52 39.73
CA ALA A 148 9.61 -19.60 39.68
C ALA A 148 8.80 -19.59 38.38
N VAL A 149 8.39 -18.41 37.90
CA VAL A 149 7.71 -18.22 36.61
C VAL A 149 8.60 -18.67 35.45
N GLY A 150 9.84 -18.20 35.41
CA GLY A 150 10.79 -18.59 34.36
C GLY A 150 11.03 -20.10 34.32
N LYS A 151 11.24 -20.73 35.49
CA LYS A 151 11.37 -22.19 35.60
C LYS A 151 10.11 -22.91 35.11
N LYS A 152 8.92 -22.46 35.52
CA LYS A 152 7.64 -23.06 35.12
C LYS A 152 7.41 -22.97 33.61
N MET A 153 7.80 -21.88 32.95
CA MET A 153 7.69 -21.74 31.50
C MET A 153 8.60 -22.72 30.76
N LEU A 154 9.82 -22.95 31.27
CA LEU A 154 10.74 -23.95 30.72
C LEU A 154 10.23 -25.37 30.94
N ASP A 155 9.80 -25.71 32.16
CA ASP A 155 9.30 -27.05 32.52
C ASP A 155 8.04 -27.42 31.71
N LYS A 156 7.18 -26.45 31.41
CA LYS A 156 5.97 -26.63 30.58
C LYS A 156 6.25 -26.62 29.06
N ASN A 157 7.51 -26.49 28.64
CA ASN A 157 7.91 -26.40 27.23
C ASN A 157 7.12 -25.33 26.46
N VAL A 158 7.01 -24.13 27.06
CA VAL A 158 6.25 -22.99 26.52
C VAL A 158 6.93 -22.38 25.30
N PHE A 159 8.25 -22.52 25.16
CA PHE A 159 9.04 -21.85 24.12
C PHE A 159 9.29 -22.73 22.88
N ILE A 160 9.37 -22.09 21.72
CA ILE A 160 9.97 -22.62 20.50
C ILE A 160 11.21 -21.78 20.21
N PHE A 161 12.36 -22.43 20.09
CA PHE A 161 13.63 -21.75 19.83
C PHE A 161 13.85 -21.56 18.34
N GLY A 162 14.20 -20.34 17.94
CA GLY A 162 14.55 -20.03 16.56
C GLY A 162 15.77 -19.13 16.41
N ALA A 163 16.22 -18.97 15.17
CA ALA A 163 17.43 -18.21 14.82
C ALA A 163 17.14 -16.79 14.32
N VAL A 164 15.87 -16.45 14.04
CA VAL A 164 15.45 -15.15 13.50
C VAL A 164 14.98 -14.25 14.65
N ASP A 165 15.56 -13.06 14.81
CA ASP A 165 15.00 -12.01 15.65
C ASP A 165 13.79 -11.37 14.92
N PHE A 166 12.61 -11.40 15.55
CA PHE A 166 11.43 -10.67 15.07
C PHE A 166 11.51 -9.22 15.52
N ASP A 167 12.47 -8.46 15.01
CA ASP A 167 12.39 -7.02 15.06
C ASP A 167 11.40 -6.54 13.98
N GLU A 168 10.19 -6.19 14.41
CA GLU A 168 9.13 -5.72 13.51
C GLU A 168 9.52 -4.43 12.77
N THR A 169 10.28 -3.54 13.41
CA THR A 169 10.82 -2.34 12.75
C THR A 169 11.81 -2.73 11.66
N SER A 170 12.73 -3.66 11.92
CA SER A 170 13.62 -4.20 10.89
C SER A 170 12.87 -4.91 9.75
N THR A 171 11.78 -5.65 10.04
CA THR A 171 11.02 -6.33 8.98
C THR A 171 10.26 -5.38 8.07
N THR A 172 9.67 -4.32 8.64
CA THR A 172 8.95 -3.28 7.88
C THR A 172 9.91 -2.41 7.08
N GLU A 173 11.07 -2.06 7.64
CA GLU A 173 12.15 -1.39 6.92
C GLU A 173 12.71 -2.23 5.77
N LYS A 174 12.97 -3.53 6.01
CA LYS A 174 13.42 -4.47 4.95
C LYS A 174 12.36 -4.64 3.87
N LEU A 175 11.07 -4.69 4.25
CA LEU A 175 9.97 -4.75 3.30
C LEU A 175 9.90 -3.48 2.46
N HIS A 176 10.01 -2.30 3.09
CA HIS A 176 10.05 -1.02 2.41
C HIS A 176 11.24 -0.95 1.43
N GLN A 177 12.43 -1.34 1.86
CA GLN A 177 13.63 -1.42 1.00
C GLN A 177 13.42 -2.36 -0.19
N SER A 178 12.75 -3.51 0.01
CA SER A 178 12.43 -4.45 -1.05
C SER A 178 11.42 -3.88 -2.06
N ILE A 179 10.37 -3.20 -1.58
CA ILE A 179 9.39 -2.50 -2.42
C ILE A 179 10.08 -1.39 -3.23
N GLU A 180 10.96 -0.62 -2.59
CA GLU A 180 11.73 0.43 -3.25
C GLU A 180 12.66 -0.14 -4.33
N LEU A 181 13.35 -1.25 -4.04
CA LEU A 181 14.18 -1.97 -5.00
C LEU A 181 13.37 -2.43 -6.21
N GLN A 182 12.20 -3.02 -5.98
CA GLN A 182 11.30 -3.48 -7.05
C GLN A 182 10.81 -2.29 -7.89
N ASN A 183 10.37 -1.21 -7.26
CA ASN A 183 9.97 0.02 -7.94
C ASN A 183 11.11 0.64 -8.75
N ARG A 184 12.35 0.52 -8.27
CA ARG A 184 13.55 0.98 -8.99
C ARG A 184 13.83 0.10 -10.21
N LEU A 185 13.72 -1.22 -10.07
CA LEU A 185 13.89 -2.18 -11.17
C LEU A 185 12.83 -1.98 -12.25
N VAL A 186 11.56 -1.80 -11.86
CA VAL A 186 10.46 -1.49 -12.77
C VAL A 186 10.75 -0.19 -13.53
N ARG A 187 11.12 0.90 -12.82
CA ARG A 187 11.52 2.16 -13.47
C ARG A 187 12.70 1.99 -14.44
N CYS A 188 13.70 1.18 -14.08
CA CYS A 188 14.84 0.89 -14.93
C CYS A 188 14.42 0.13 -16.20
N ALA A 189 13.58 -0.90 -16.07
CA ALA A 189 13.06 -1.67 -17.19
C ALA A 189 12.20 -0.80 -18.13
N TYR A 190 11.32 0.04 -17.58
CA TYR A 190 10.55 1.00 -18.36
C TYR A 190 11.47 1.96 -19.11
N LYS A 191 12.44 2.58 -18.43
CA LYS A 191 13.39 3.50 -19.06
C LYS A 191 14.16 2.84 -20.20
N LYS A 192 14.62 1.59 -20.00
CA LYS A 192 15.35 0.84 -21.02
C LYS A 192 14.45 0.49 -22.22
N LEU A 193 13.22 0.05 -21.97
CA LEU A 193 12.25 -0.26 -23.01
C LEU A 193 11.85 0.97 -23.82
N THR A 194 11.72 2.14 -23.18
CA THR A 194 11.38 3.39 -23.87
C THR A 194 12.58 4.00 -24.60
N SER A 195 13.81 3.78 -24.13
CA SER A 195 15.03 4.32 -24.77
C SER A 195 15.46 3.58 -26.04
N GLU A 196 14.98 2.36 -26.26
CA GLU A 196 15.43 1.47 -27.34
C GLU A 196 14.42 1.36 -28.51
N THR A 197 13.59 2.37 -28.77
CA THR A 197 12.63 2.27 -29.88
C THR A 197 12.96 3.20 -31.04
N GLU A 198 13.19 2.62 -32.22
CA GLU A 198 13.16 3.33 -33.51
C GLU A 198 11.86 4.14 -33.69
N ILE A 199 10.80 3.75 -32.98
CA ILE A 199 9.49 4.41 -32.93
C ILE A 199 9.61 5.87 -32.48
N ASP A 200 10.46 6.19 -31.49
CA ASP A 200 10.66 7.57 -31.02
C ASP A 200 11.19 8.49 -32.13
N LYS A 201 12.10 7.96 -32.98
CA LYS A 201 12.59 8.69 -34.17
C LYS A 201 11.45 8.99 -35.14
N PHE A 202 10.53 8.06 -35.36
CA PHE A 202 9.38 8.26 -36.24
C PHE A 202 8.30 9.17 -35.62
N ILE A 203 8.13 9.16 -34.29
CA ILE A 203 7.26 10.08 -33.55
C ILE A 203 7.77 11.52 -33.64
N HIS A 204 9.07 11.74 -33.81
CA HIS A 204 9.62 13.10 -33.96
C HIS A 204 9.99 13.48 -35.40
N LEU A 205 9.85 12.57 -36.36
CA LEU A 205 10.10 12.82 -37.79
C LEU A 205 9.11 13.84 -38.36
N ASP A 206 9.64 14.90 -38.98
CA ASP A 206 8.90 15.91 -39.74
C ASP A 206 9.10 15.65 -41.24
N MET A 207 8.07 15.09 -41.87
CA MET A 207 8.11 14.71 -43.28
C MET A 207 8.32 15.92 -44.20
N GLY A 208 7.85 17.12 -43.80
CA GLY A 208 8.01 18.32 -44.60
C GLY A 208 9.47 18.76 -44.74
N LYS A 209 10.28 18.50 -43.71
CA LYS A 209 11.73 18.75 -43.73
C LYS A 209 12.51 17.66 -44.45
N GLU A 210 12.11 16.40 -44.28
CA GLU A 210 12.80 15.26 -44.90
C GLU A 210 12.73 15.30 -46.44
N VAL A 211 11.56 15.68 -46.98
CA VAL A 211 11.32 15.71 -48.43
C VAL A 211 11.54 17.12 -49.02
N ASP A 212 11.96 18.09 -48.21
CA ASP A 212 12.07 19.51 -48.59
C ASP A 212 10.88 19.99 -49.44
N LEU A 213 9.71 20.01 -48.78
CA LEU A 213 8.44 20.33 -49.43
C LEU A 213 8.49 21.67 -50.18
N SER A 214 9.29 22.63 -49.68
CA SER A 214 9.47 23.95 -50.28
C SER A 214 10.13 23.90 -51.66
N SER A 215 11.16 23.05 -51.80
CA SER A 215 11.86 22.83 -53.07
C SER A 215 10.97 22.08 -54.06
N ILE A 216 10.23 21.06 -53.61
CA ILE A 216 9.28 20.33 -54.47
C ILE A 216 8.16 21.24 -54.97
N HIS A 217 7.60 22.08 -54.11
CA HIS A 217 6.53 23.00 -54.51
C HIS A 217 7.04 24.00 -55.56
N LYS A 218 8.25 24.56 -55.34
CA LYS A 218 8.91 25.43 -56.30
C LYS A 218 9.16 24.73 -57.65
N GLN A 219 9.73 23.54 -57.63
CA GLN A 219 10.00 22.76 -58.85
C GLN A 219 8.71 22.37 -59.58
N SER A 220 7.64 22.06 -58.84
CA SER A 220 6.35 21.73 -59.42
C SER A 220 5.72 22.92 -60.16
N ILE A 221 5.86 24.14 -59.62
CA ILE A 221 5.40 25.37 -60.29
C ILE A 221 6.23 25.64 -61.54
N GLU A 222 7.57 25.59 -61.43
CA GLU A 222 8.47 25.82 -62.56
C GLU A 222 8.24 24.83 -63.70
N TYR A 223 7.99 23.57 -63.37
CA TYR A 223 7.65 22.52 -64.33
C TYR A 223 6.31 22.80 -65.01
N ALA A 224 5.26 23.14 -64.25
CA ALA A 224 3.95 23.47 -64.81
C ALA A 224 4.02 24.66 -65.78
N GLU A 225 4.81 25.69 -65.45
CA GLU A 225 5.05 26.85 -66.31
C GLU A 225 5.86 26.49 -67.56
N ALA A 226 6.91 25.68 -67.43
CA ALA A 226 7.70 25.20 -68.56
C ALA A 226 6.85 24.34 -69.51
N LYS A 227 6.00 23.47 -68.96
CA LYS A 227 5.05 22.64 -69.70
C LYS A 227 4.03 23.48 -70.46
N LYS A 228 3.43 24.50 -69.82
CA LYS A 228 2.52 25.45 -70.48
C LYS A 228 3.20 26.19 -71.64
N ARG A 229 4.45 26.64 -71.44
CA ARG A 229 5.25 27.30 -72.48
C ARG A 229 5.53 26.36 -73.66
N ALA A 230 5.97 25.14 -73.40
CA ALA A 230 6.25 24.15 -74.43
C ALA A 230 5.01 23.80 -75.26
N VAL A 231 3.85 23.59 -74.62
CA VAL A 231 2.58 23.32 -75.33
C VAL A 231 2.12 24.53 -76.15
N LYS A 232 2.29 25.75 -75.64
CA LYS A 232 1.98 26.98 -76.39
C LYS A 232 2.83 27.10 -77.65
N SER A 233 4.14 26.87 -77.55
CA SER A 233 5.05 26.90 -78.72
C SER A 233 4.76 25.77 -79.71
N ALA A 234 4.34 24.58 -79.26
CA ALA A 234 3.97 23.48 -80.15
C ALA A 234 2.64 23.73 -80.90
N GLY A 235 1.68 24.42 -80.27
CA GLY A 235 0.40 24.79 -80.90
C GLY A 235 0.47 25.89 -81.95
N GLU A 236 1.63 26.53 -82.12
CA GLU A 236 1.90 27.41 -83.27
C GLU A 236 2.21 26.60 -84.55
N ILE A 237 2.58 25.33 -84.42
CA ILE A 237 3.04 24.44 -85.50
C ILE A 237 2.00 23.33 -85.82
N VAL A 238 1.12 22.98 -84.87
CA VAL A 238 0.17 21.86 -84.96
C VAL A 238 -1.23 22.31 -84.51
N GLU A 239 -2.29 21.72 -85.07
CA GLU A 239 -3.69 22.08 -84.83
C GLU A 239 -4.07 21.97 -83.33
N ILE A 240 -4.57 23.07 -82.76
CA ILE A 240 -4.64 23.38 -81.31
C ILE A 240 -5.55 22.41 -80.50
N GLY A 241 -6.41 21.64 -81.16
CA GLY A 241 -7.38 20.73 -80.51
C GLY A 241 -6.73 19.54 -79.80
N ASP A 242 -5.72 18.92 -80.40
CA ASP A 242 -5.17 17.65 -79.93
C ASP A 242 -4.16 17.78 -78.79
N ILE A 243 -3.63 18.98 -78.51
CA ILE A 243 -2.57 19.21 -77.50
C ILE A 243 -3.06 19.95 -76.26
N LYS A 244 -4.31 20.43 -76.26
CA LYS A 244 -4.87 21.21 -75.14
C LYS A 244 -5.00 20.39 -73.85
N HIS A 245 -5.36 19.11 -73.97
CA HIS A 245 -5.48 18.19 -72.84
C HIS A 245 -4.13 17.90 -72.14
N ILE A 246 -3.00 18.14 -72.81
CA ILE A 246 -1.65 17.95 -72.24
C ILE A 246 -1.29 19.11 -71.30
N ALA A 247 -1.79 20.32 -71.58
CA ALA A 247 -1.56 21.51 -70.76
C ALA A 247 -2.45 21.57 -69.50
N GLU A 248 -3.54 20.79 -69.45
CA GLU A 248 -4.44 20.72 -68.31
C GLU A 248 -3.82 19.87 -67.18
N GLU A 249 -3.09 20.53 -66.29
CA GLU A 249 -2.65 19.92 -65.05
C GLU A 249 -3.73 20.12 -63.98
N LYS A 250 -4.39 19.02 -63.60
CA LYS A 250 -5.51 19.03 -62.65
C LYS A 250 -5.07 19.32 -61.21
N GLU A 251 -3.83 18.98 -60.86
CA GLU A 251 -3.28 19.11 -59.50
C GLU A 251 -1.75 19.03 -59.58
N LEU A 252 -1.04 19.97 -58.94
CA LEU A 252 0.41 20.02 -58.93
C LEU A 252 0.99 18.87 -58.08
N MET A 253 2.20 18.42 -58.40
CA MET A 253 2.90 17.43 -57.60
C MET A 253 3.15 17.94 -56.17
N GLY A 254 3.48 19.23 -56.02
CA GLY A 254 3.64 19.88 -54.71
C GLY A 254 2.41 19.75 -53.83
N ASP A 255 1.23 20.02 -54.39
CA ASP A 255 -0.06 19.96 -53.67
C ASP A 255 -0.39 18.53 -53.22
N LYS A 256 -0.05 17.52 -54.04
CA LYS A 256 -0.23 16.11 -53.68
C LYS A 256 0.65 15.68 -52.51
N VAL A 257 1.91 16.14 -52.48
CA VAL A 257 2.85 15.82 -51.40
C VAL A 257 2.45 16.55 -50.11
N GLU A 258 1.93 17.77 -50.21
CA GLU A 258 1.39 18.52 -49.08
C GLU A 258 0.18 17.80 -48.45
N LYS A 259 -0.77 17.34 -49.28
CA LYS A 259 -1.90 16.54 -48.80
C LYS A 259 -1.47 15.24 -48.11
N LEU A 260 -0.44 14.57 -48.64
CA LEU A 260 0.11 13.35 -48.04
C LEU A 260 0.75 13.64 -46.67
N LYS A 261 1.43 14.79 -46.53
CA LYS A 261 1.98 15.25 -45.25
C LYS A 261 0.86 15.48 -44.23
N GLU A 262 -0.22 16.18 -44.61
CA GLU A 262 -1.35 16.44 -43.72
C GLU A 262 -2.04 15.14 -43.26
N GLU A 263 -2.17 14.16 -44.15
CA GLU A 263 -2.73 12.85 -43.82
C GLU A 263 -1.82 12.09 -42.84
N TRP A 264 -0.50 12.13 -43.06
CA TRP A 264 0.46 11.55 -42.13
C TRP A 264 0.44 12.22 -40.75
N ASP A 265 0.44 13.55 -40.69
CA ASP A 265 0.39 14.29 -39.43
C ASP A 265 -0.89 13.98 -38.66
N SER A 266 -2.02 13.81 -39.37
CA SER A 266 -3.31 13.39 -38.79
C SER A 266 -3.26 11.97 -38.23
N GLN A 267 -2.68 11.02 -38.98
CA GLN A 267 -2.51 9.64 -38.51
C GLN A 267 -1.61 9.58 -37.28
N LYS A 268 -0.53 10.35 -37.29
CA LYS A 268 0.44 10.46 -36.19
C LYS A 268 -0.21 11.01 -34.91
N LEU A 269 -1.01 12.08 -35.02
CA LEU A 269 -1.79 12.62 -33.90
C LEU A 269 -2.77 11.58 -33.34
N SER A 270 -3.51 10.89 -34.22
CA SER A 270 -4.45 9.84 -33.80
C SER A 270 -3.76 8.66 -33.09
N PHE A 271 -2.53 8.34 -33.48
CA PHE A 271 -1.72 7.31 -32.85
C PHE A 271 -1.27 7.76 -31.45
N CYS A 272 -0.77 9.00 -31.30
CA CYS A 272 -0.38 9.57 -30.01
C CYS A 272 -1.56 9.64 -29.02
N GLU A 273 -2.74 10.09 -29.48
CA GLU A 273 -3.95 10.17 -28.65
C GLU A 273 -4.42 8.78 -28.16
N ARG A 274 -4.43 7.78 -29.06
CA ARG A 274 -4.87 6.42 -28.71
C ARG A 274 -3.90 5.70 -27.78
N THR A 275 -2.61 5.94 -27.94
CA THR A 275 -1.57 5.29 -27.14
C THR A 275 -1.24 6.05 -25.86
N LYS A 276 -1.76 7.27 -25.70
CA LYS A 276 -1.47 8.19 -24.58
C LYS A 276 0.03 8.44 -24.40
N PHE A 277 0.79 8.41 -25.49
CA PHE A 277 2.24 8.64 -25.45
C PHE A 277 2.59 10.09 -25.03
N ASP A 278 1.67 11.04 -25.23
CA ASP A 278 1.79 12.41 -24.69
C ASP A 278 1.63 12.49 -23.16
N GLY A 279 1.30 11.38 -22.49
CA GLY A 279 0.95 11.31 -21.07
C GLY A 279 2.09 11.00 -20.10
N LEU A 280 3.36 11.12 -20.51
CA LEU A 280 4.49 10.74 -19.63
C LEU A 280 4.65 11.65 -18.40
N ASP A 281 4.00 12.83 -18.37
CA ASP A 281 3.94 13.72 -17.20
C ASP A 281 2.77 13.42 -16.22
N THR A 282 1.75 12.66 -16.64
CA THR A 282 0.51 12.54 -15.85
C THR A 282 0.59 11.47 -14.74
N THR A 283 1.47 10.48 -14.87
CA THR A 283 1.63 9.38 -13.91
C THR A 283 2.29 9.77 -12.58
N GLN A 284 2.93 10.94 -12.49
CA GLN A 284 3.43 11.48 -11.20
C GLN A 284 2.31 12.01 -10.29
N LYS A 285 1.12 12.32 -10.83
CA LYS A 285 0.06 13.01 -10.09
C LYS A 285 -0.86 12.07 -9.29
N LEU A 286 -0.94 10.80 -9.68
CA LEU A 286 -1.84 9.80 -9.11
C LEU A 286 -1.36 9.16 -7.79
N LEU A 287 -0.15 9.49 -7.33
CA LEU A 287 0.45 8.94 -6.10
C LEU A 287 0.26 9.83 -4.85
N LYS A 288 -0.39 10.99 -4.96
CA LYS A 288 -0.52 11.97 -3.86
C LYS A 288 -1.86 11.97 -3.12
N ASP A 289 -2.88 11.28 -3.61
CA ASP A 289 -4.27 11.50 -3.14
C ASP A 289 -4.79 10.41 -2.17
N VAL A 290 -3.93 9.65 -1.48
CA VAL A 290 -4.36 8.52 -0.61
C VAL A 290 -4.26 8.83 0.91
N GLU A 291 -3.74 9.98 1.31
CA GLU A 291 -3.64 10.36 2.72
C GLU A 291 -4.69 11.41 3.11
N HIS A 292 -5.92 11.00 3.49
CA HIS A 292 -6.64 11.60 4.62
C HIS A 292 -8.05 11.01 4.86
N ASP A 293 -8.34 10.82 6.15
CA ASP A 293 -9.62 11.00 6.87
C ASP A 293 -10.08 9.78 7.69
N ASP A 294 -10.00 9.91 9.02
CA ASP A 294 -10.54 9.05 10.07
C ASP A 294 -11.24 9.96 11.10
N ASP A 295 -12.41 9.57 11.62
CA ASP A 295 -13.07 10.14 12.81
C ASP A 295 -14.28 9.27 13.25
N GLY A 296 -14.29 8.85 14.54
CA GLY A 296 -15.42 9.00 15.49
C GLY A 296 -16.39 7.85 15.84
N ASP A 297 -16.28 7.36 17.10
CA ASP A 297 -17.30 7.08 18.16
C ASP A 297 -18.35 5.92 18.00
N GLU A 298 -18.92 5.21 19.00
CA GLU A 298 -18.83 5.06 20.49
C GLU A 298 -19.70 3.82 20.93
N ASP A 299 -19.56 3.41 22.21
CA ASP A 299 -20.48 2.63 23.11
C ASP A 299 -20.80 1.13 22.86
N GLU A 300 -21.09 0.25 23.83
CA GLU A 300 -20.82 -0.03 25.27
C GLU A 300 -21.67 -1.30 25.59
N ASP A 301 -21.18 -2.32 26.32
CA ASP A 301 -21.98 -3.22 27.24
C ASP A 301 -21.06 -4.27 27.92
N ASP A 302 -21.08 -4.37 29.25
CA ASP A 302 -20.08 -5.03 30.09
C ASP A 302 -20.62 -6.29 30.81
N GLY A 303 -20.59 -7.44 30.11
CA GLY A 303 -21.12 -8.74 30.55
C GLY A 303 -20.33 -9.51 31.64
N PHE A 304 -20.16 -8.94 32.83
CA PHE A 304 -19.44 -9.56 33.97
C PHE A 304 -20.30 -10.50 34.85
N GLY A 305 -21.18 -11.31 34.26
CA GLY A 305 -22.09 -12.21 35.03
C GLY A 305 -21.42 -13.42 35.70
N GLU A 306 -20.18 -13.76 35.33
CA GLU A 306 -19.53 -15.02 35.74
C GLU A 306 -18.43 -14.84 36.79
N LEU A 307 -17.92 -13.62 36.99
CA LEU A 307 -16.84 -13.30 37.95
C LEU A 307 -17.31 -13.29 39.41
N ASP A 308 -18.58 -12.98 39.67
CA ASP A 308 -19.17 -12.95 41.03
C ASP A 308 -19.25 -14.34 41.69
N ARG A 309 -19.15 -15.41 40.89
CA ARG A 309 -19.21 -16.80 41.40
C ARG A 309 -17.88 -17.31 41.96
N LEU A 310 -16.75 -16.70 41.59
CA LEU A 310 -15.42 -17.14 42.04
C LEU A 310 -14.92 -16.41 43.29
N LEU A 311 -15.54 -15.29 43.65
CA LEU A 311 -15.24 -14.53 44.87
C LEU A 311 -16.04 -15.01 46.10
N SER A 312 -17.01 -15.91 45.91
CA SER A 312 -17.92 -16.37 46.97
C SER A 312 -17.48 -17.67 47.67
N ASP A 313 -16.45 -18.35 47.16
CA ASP A 313 -15.98 -19.67 47.65
C ASP A 313 -14.59 -19.63 48.33
N SER A 314 -14.11 -18.46 48.78
CA SER A 314 -12.88 -18.32 49.58
C SER A 314 -13.09 -17.45 50.81
#